data_AF-I3CCC7-F1
#
_entry.id   AF-I3CCC7-F1
#
_cell.length_a   1.000
_cell.length_b   1.000
_cell.length_c   1.000
_cell.angle_alpha   90.00
_cell.angle_beta   90.00
_cell.angle_gamma   90.00
#
_symmetry.space_group_name_H-M   'P 1'
#
loop_
_entity.id
_entity.type
_entity.pdbx_description
1 polymer ?
#
loop_
_entity_poly.entity_id
_entity_poly.type
_entity_poly.pdbx_seq_one_letter_code
_entity_poly.pdbx_strand_id
1 'polypeptide(L)'
;MKLIACLTTAILLISLSSHAASPYMSISVAEDLQFTDENCLNTSETVLTQNGFTQINRATGSPTLFASVSDSKNYGFKALVRCFSKAGIINVVVVSEDRSKILSKADTLRQQIQTQLTGNPQTAVEPANTSPVAPATVKSPTTSALPTTVVILYSMQSQPNAIDNAQRLIAKGFDASVYWGTNNLNIVAVTASNKSQANALRTQLINQGLAQSDAFVADNSRLQYRIFPTGKTSPTTLISNFDNSGFAFADTTGSRLLALGELNAPDKITTALCEGNRLLPVSYVQLQSGNNNRNSLRDIAQNFNNQRGELFLIAEGNTRPDSTCLLLNDNDKLALGTQQPIMMGVYADCERAIIQRLTQQRQRAINQCWHLANVGKNGQIVVAEFQRQNNEMLASIIYVSPTNLIFQDYLANYNQSSCWRIDDSCKFDPGGFHIYSVFQSAQALYLILTWDGAEGQNAMLLKASNALFEAVKQGYRYWAQ
;
A
#
# COMPACT_ATOMS: atom_id res chain seq x y z
N MET A 1 -63.23 -39.30 -8.97
CA MET A 1 -62.36 -40.23 -9.71
C MET A 1 -61.31 -39.40 -10.44
N LYS A 2 -60.07 -39.44 -9.92
CA LYS A 2 -58.75 -39.19 -10.52
C LYS A 2 -58.49 -38.04 -11.53
N LEU A 3 -57.38 -37.34 -11.22
CA LEU A 3 -56.39 -36.66 -12.07
C LEU A 3 -56.79 -35.36 -12.79
N ILE A 4 -56.14 -34.25 -12.40
CA ILE A 4 -55.21 -33.43 -13.22
C ILE A 4 -54.77 -32.26 -12.31
N ALA A 5 -53.56 -32.35 -11.76
CA ALA A 5 -52.88 -31.24 -11.09
C ALA A 5 -51.39 -31.59 -10.94
N CYS A 6 -50.60 -31.45 -12.01
CA CYS A 6 -49.15 -31.33 -11.92
C CYS A 6 -48.56 -31.02 -13.29
N LEU A 7 -48.36 -29.73 -13.60
CA LEU A 7 -47.29 -29.19 -14.46
C LEU A 7 -47.66 -27.74 -14.75
N THR A 8 -46.99 -26.77 -14.10
CA THR A 8 -46.69 -25.40 -14.61
C THR A 8 -46.35 -24.44 -13.45
N THR A 9 -45.40 -24.79 -12.58
CA THR A 9 -44.86 -23.79 -11.63
C THR A 9 -43.46 -24.16 -11.13
N ALA A 10 -42.44 -24.22 -11.99
CA ALA A 10 -41.04 -24.28 -11.53
C ALA A 10 -39.98 -24.08 -12.65
N ILE A 11 -40.12 -23.09 -13.54
CA ILE A 11 -38.99 -22.70 -14.40
C ILE A 11 -39.05 -21.19 -14.62
N LEU A 12 -38.57 -20.40 -13.65
CA LEU A 12 -38.10 -19.03 -13.91
C LEU A 12 -37.10 -18.63 -12.81
N LEU A 13 -35.93 -18.17 -13.24
CA LEU A 13 -34.92 -17.39 -12.50
C LEU A 13 -33.99 -18.15 -11.53
N ILE A 14 -33.08 -18.94 -12.09
CA ILE A 14 -31.71 -19.05 -11.56
C ILE A 14 -30.77 -18.62 -12.69
N SER A 15 -30.65 -17.30 -12.90
CA SER A 15 -29.50 -16.74 -13.58
C SER A 15 -28.36 -16.67 -12.57
N LEU A 16 -27.61 -17.76 -12.43
CA LEU A 16 -26.29 -17.73 -11.80
C LEU A 16 -25.40 -16.88 -12.70
N SER A 17 -25.36 -15.58 -12.43
CA SER A 17 -24.30 -14.71 -12.89
C SER A 17 -23.01 -15.17 -12.22
N SER A 18 -22.31 -16.10 -12.86
CA SER A 18 -20.93 -16.45 -12.57
C SER A 18 -20.07 -15.21 -12.83
N HIS A 19 -19.93 -14.37 -11.80
CA HIS A 19 -18.98 -13.27 -11.79
C HIS A 19 -17.60 -13.91 -11.76
N ALA A 20 -16.91 -13.91 -12.91
CA ALA A 20 -15.51 -14.31 -12.97
C ALA A 20 -14.73 -13.35 -12.08
N ALA A 21 -14.10 -13.88 -11.02
CA ALA A 21 -13.23 -13.09 -10.17
C ALA A 21 -12.15 -12.42 -11.02
N SER A 22 -11.95 -11.10 -10.83
CA SER A 22 -10.91 -10.36 -11.56
C SER A 22 -9.54 -11.01 -11.31
N PRO A 23 -8.75 -11.29 -12.36
CA PRO A 23 -7.49 -11.98 -12.20
C PRO A 23 -6.46 -11.10 -11.49
N TYR A 24 -5.60 -11.70 -10.67
CA TYR A 24 -4.49 -11.02 -9.99
C TYR A 24 -3.40 -10.63 -11.00
N MET A 25 -2.60 -9.61 -10.67
CA MET A 25 -1.46 -9.15 -11.45
C MET A 25 -0.20 -9.02 -10.58
N SER A 26 0.97 -9.39 -11.10
CA SER A 26 2.27 -9.07 -10.52
C SER A 26 3.24 -8.58 -11.59
N ILE A 27 4.23 -7.79 -11.17
CA ILE A 27 5.23 -7.17 -12.04
C ILE A 27 6.62 -7.43 -11.46
N SER A 28 7.55 -7.88 -12.30
CA SER A 28 8.96 -8.05 -11.99
C SER A 28 9.80 -7.28 -13.03
N VAL A 29 10.82 -6.56 -12.57
CA VAL A 29 11.64 -5.67 -13.42
C VAL A 29 13.12 -6.03 -13.29
N ALA A 30 13.81 -6.15 -14.42
CA ALA A 30 15.28 -6.26 -14.48
C ALA A 30 15.84 -5.00 -15.14
N GLU A 31 16.98 -4.52 -14.65
CA GLU A 31 17.61 -3.28 -15.12
C GLU A 31 19.11 -3.49 -15.35
N ASP A 32 19.78 -2.48 -15.91
CA ASP A 32 21.23 -2.44 -16.17
C ASP A 32 21.74 -3.53 -17.14
N LEU A 33 20.88 -3.95 -18.07
CA LEU A 33 21.19 -4.98 -19.06
C LEU A 33 21.64 -4.37 -20.39
N GLN A 34 22.47 -5.11 -21.12
CA GLN A 34 22.90 -4.74 -22.47
C GLN A 34 22.30 -5.74 -23.46
N PHE A 35 21.31 -5.29 -24.24
CA PHE A 35 20.66 -6.10 -25.27
C PHE A 35 20.04 -5.23 -26.36
N THR A 36 19.74 -5.82 -27.51
CA THR A 36 18.85 -5.21 -28.52
C THR A 36 17.41 -5.66 -28.27
N ASP A 37 16.42 -4.88 -28.72
CA ASP A 37 15.00 -5.26 -28.56
C ASP A 37 14.74 -6.64 -29.16
N GLU A 38 15.30 -6.92 -30.34
CA GLU A 38 15.17 -8.22 -31.02
C GLU A 38 15.79 -9.37 -30.22
N ASN A 39 16.99 -9.19 -29.66
CA ASN A 39 17.63 -10.20 -28.82
C ASN A 39 16.80 -10.49 -27.54
N CYS A 40 16.30 -9.43 -26.89
CA CYS A 40 15.45 -9.56 -25.72
C CYS A 40 14.12 -10.25 -26.03
N LEU A 41 13.47 -9.92 -27.15
CA LEU A 41 12.24 -10.58 -27.57
C LEU A 41 12.46 -12.06 -27.89
N ASN A 42 13.52 -12.40 -28.64
CA ASN A 42 13.89 -13.80 -28.96
C ASN A 42 14.16 -14.62 -27.69
N THR A 43 14.92 -14.04 -26.75
CA THR A 43 15.22 -14.68 -25.46
C THR A 43 13.95 -14.84 -24.62
N SER A 44 13.10 -13.82 -24.57
CA SER A 44 11.83 -13.85 -23.84
C SER A 44 10.89 -14.92 -24.39
N GLU A 45 10.80 -15.05 -25.71
CA GLU A 45 10.00 -16.09 -26.37
C GLU A 45 10.50 -17.49 -26.02
N THR A 46 11.82 -17.68 -26.00
CA THR A 46 12.46 -18.94 -25.60
C THR A 46 12.13 -19.30 -24.15
N VAL A 47 12.30 -18.34 -23.22
CA VAL A 47 11.99 -18.53 -21.80
C VAL A 47 10.51 -18.81 -21.58
N LEU A 48 9.61 -18.07 -22.24
CA LEU A 48 8.18 -18.28 -22.13
C LEU A 48 7.77 -19.66 -22.65
N THR A 49 8.33 -20.11 -23.77
CA THR A 49 8.10 -21.46 -24.30
C THR A 49 8.56 -22.54 -23.31
N GLN A 50 9.77 -22.40 -22.75
CA GLN A 50 10.30 -23.31 -21.71
C GLN A 50 9.43 -23.35 -20.44
N ASN A 51 8.66 -22.29 -20.20
CA ASN A 51 7.77 -22.14 -19.06
C ASN A 51 6.32 -22.55 -19.33
N GLY A 52 6.05 -23.21 -20.47
CA GLY A 52 4.75 -23.78 -20.82
C GLY A 52 3.78 -22.78 -21.46
N PHE A 53 4.24 -21.58 -21.84
CA PHE A 53 3.42 -20.67 -22.64
C PHE A 53 3.41 -21.14 -24.09
N THR A 54 2.23 -21.27 -24.68
CA THR A 54 2.04 -21.88 -26.01
C THR A 54 1.45 -20.92 -27.02
N GLN A 55 0.75 -19.87 -26.56
CA GLN A 55 0.25 -18.80 -27.41
C GLN A 55 1.07 -17.55 -27.18
N ILE A 56 2.15 -17.40 -27.96
CA ILE A 56 3.09 -16.29 -27.86
C ILE A 56 2.92 -15.40 -29.09
N ASN A 57 2.60 -14.11 -28.86
CA ASN A 57 2.37 -13.13 -29.89
C ASN A 57 3.27 -11.91 -29.66
N ARG A 58 4.07 -11.54 -30.66
CA ARG A 58 4.81 -10.27 -30.65
C ARG A 58 3.88 -9.14 -31.09
N ALA A 59 3.93 -8.02 -30.38
CA ALA A 59 3.22 -6.83 -30.78
C ALA A 59 3.96 -6.17 -31.96
N THR A 60 3.29 -6.04 -33.12
CA THR A 60 3.90 -5.41 -34.30
C THR A 60 4.37 -3.99 -33.99
N GLY A 61 5.63 -3.69 -34.29
CA GLY A 61 6.22 -2.36 -34.09
C GLY A 61 6.45 -1.98 -32.61
N SER A 62 6.36 -2.92 -31.68
CA SER A 62 6.55 -2.68 -30.24
C SER A 62 7.49 -3.74 -29.65
N PRO A 63 8.37 -3.37 -28.70
CA PRO A 63 9.25 -4.33 -28.04
C PRO A 63 8.49 -5.10 -26.94
N THR A 64 7.30 -5.61 -27.27
CA THR A 64 6.38 -6.26 -26.34
C THR A 64 5.96 -7.63 -26.86
N LEU A 65 5.91 -8.61 -25.97
CA LEU A 65 5.48 -9.97 -26.22
C LEU A 65 4.35 -10.32 -25.25
N PHE A 66 3.25 -10.83 -25.80
CA PHE A 66 2.11 -11.34 -25.04
C PHE A 66 2.11 -12.87 -25.10
N ALA A 67 1.96 -13.52 -23.97
CA ALA A 67 1.98 -14.97 -23.88
C ALA A 67 0.83 -15.48 -23.02
N SER A 68 0.26 -16.63 -23.40
CA SER A 68 -0.66 -17.37 -22.52
C SER A 68 -0.42 -18.87 -22.59
N VAL A 69 -0.75 -19.56 -21.49
CA VAL A 69 -0.73 -21.02 -21.42
C VAL A 69 -2.04 -21.55 -22.04
N SER A 70 -1.96 -22.35 -23.09
CA SER A 70 -3.12 -23.01 -23.70
C SER A 70 -3.54 -24.21 -22.87
N ASP A 71 -4.29 -24.01 -21.79
CA ASP A 71 -5.13 -25.08 -21.27
C ASP A 71 -6.59 -24.62 -21.25
N SER A 72 -7.41 -25.31 -22.05
CA SER A 72 -8.83 -25.01 -22.26
C SER A 72 -9.70 -25.11 -21.00
N LYS A 73 -9.14 -25.54 -19.87
CA LYS A 73 -9.90 -25.84 -18.65
C LYS A 73 -9.62 -24.94 -17.45
N ASN A 74 -8.56 -24.13 -17.44
CA ASN A 74 -8.23 -23.23 -16.32
C ASN A 74 -7.58 -21.93 -16.83
N TYR A 75 -7.91 -20.78 -16.23
CA TYR A 75 -7.23 -19.50 -16.49
C TYR A 75 -5.84 -19.52 -15.85
N GLY A 76 -4.89 -20.25 -16.47
CA GLY A 76 -3.58 -20.54 -15.90
C GLY A 76 -2.72 -19.30 -15.70
N PHE A 77 -1.93 -18.94 -16.71
CA PHE A 77 -1.09 -17.74 -16.67
C PHE A 77 -1.16 -17.00 -18.01
N LYS A 78 -1.27 -15.67 -17.93
CA LYS A 78 -0.95 -14.75 -19.02
C LYS A 78 0.28 -13.97 -18.62
N ALA A 79 1.17 -13.71 -19.57
CA ALA A 79 2.36 -12.92 -19.36
C ALA A 79 2.48 -11.84 -20.43
N LEU A 80 3.03 -10.70 -20.03
CA LEU A 80 3.49 -9.64 -20.90
C LEU A 80 4.96 -9.42 -20.57
N VAL A 81 5.82 -9.52 -21.58
CA VAL A 81 7.22 -9.15 -21.46
C VAL A 81 7.46 -7.94 -22.34
N ARG A 82 8.05 -6.89 -21.78
CA ARG A 82 8.41 -5.67 -22.51
C ARG A 82 9.90 -5.39 -22.35
N CYS A 83 10.57 -5.28 -23.49
CA CYS A 83 11.99 -5.02 -23.60
C CYS A 83 12.22 -3.53 -23.86
N PHE A 84 13.16 -2.93 -23.16
CA PHE A 84 13.56 -1.53 -23.35
C PHE A 84 15.07 -1.46 -23.56
N SER A 85 15.56 -1.84 -24.74
CA SER A 85 17.00 -1.93 -25.03
C SER A 85 17.78 -0.65 -24.72
N LYS A 86 17.22 0.52 -25.05
CA LYS A 86 17.84 1.81 -24.78
C LYS A 86 18.04 2.10 -23.29
N ALA A 87 17.18 1.55 -22.44
CA ALA A 87 17.24 1.71 -20.99
C ALA A 87 17.93 0.52 -20.30
N GLY A 88 18.14 -0.58 -21.01
CA GLY A 88 18.61 -1.84 -20.42
C GLY A 88 17.58 -2.47 -19.46
N ILE A 89 16.29 -2.25 -19.69
CA ILE A 89 15.21 -2.66 -18.77
C ILE A 89 14.32 -3.74 -19.39
N ILE A 90 13.92 -4.72 -18.59
CA ILE A 90 12.93 -5.75 -18.95
C ILE A 90 11.82 -5.74 -17.90
N ASN A 91 10.58 -5.55 -18.36
CA ASN A 91 9.39 -5.68 -17.52
C ASN A 91 8.69 -6.99 -17.83
N VAL A 92 8.44 -7.78 -16.79
CA VAL A 92 7.65 -9.01 -16.86
C VAL A 92 6.41 -8.82 -16.01
N VAL A 93 5.25 -8.81 -16.64
CA VAL A 93 3.95 -8.79 -15.98
C VAL A 93 3.33 -10.16 -16.12
N VAL A 94 2.82 -10.72 -15.02
CA VAL A 94 2.08 -11.98 -15.03
C VAL A 94 0.69 -11.73 -14.46
N VAL A 95 -0.32 -12.37 -15.05
CA VAL A 95 -1.72 -12.34 -14.65
C VAL A 95 -2.23 -13.76 -14.46
N SER A 96 -2.92 -14.05 -13.35
CA SER A 96 -3.43 -15.38 -13.00
C SER A 96 -4.59 -15.30 -12.00
N GLU A 97 -5.41 -16.34 -11.93
CA GLU A 97 -6.39 -16.53 -10.84
C GLU A 97 -5.73 -16.99 -9.52
N ASP A 98 -4.50 -17.50 -9.56
CA ASP A 98 -3.77 -17.95 -8.37
C ASP A 98 -2.80 -16.88 -7.85
N ARG A 99 -3.25 -16.09 -6.88
CA ARG A 99 -2.45 -15.04 -6.21
C ARG A 99 -1.16 -15.58 -5.60
N SER A 100 -1.11 -16.83 -5.15
CA SER A 100 0.06 -17.36 -4.42
C SER A 100 1.27 -17.60 -5.31
N LYS A 101 1.05 -17.77 -6.62
CA LYS A 101 2.11 -18.14 -7.59
C LYS A 101 2.53 -16.99 -8.50
N ILE A 102 1.78 -15.90 -8.51
CA ILE A 102 1.90 -14.85 -9.53
C ILE A 102 3.20 -14.04 -9.41
N LEU A 103 3.62 -13.70 -8.19
CA LEU A 103 4.89 -12.99 -7.96
C LEU A 103 6.09 -13.88 -8.29
N SER A 104 6.13 -15.09 -7.72
CA SER A 104 7.22 -16.04 -7.98
C SER A 104 7.33 -16.38 -9.47
N LYS A 105 6.21 -16.47 -10.20
CA LYS A 105 6.22 -16.71 -11.65
C LYS A 105 6.79 -15.51 -12.42
N ALA A 106 6.41 -14.28 -12.08
CA ALA A 106 6.95 -13.07 -12.71
C ALA A 106 8.47 -12.97 -12.48
N ASP A 107 8.94 -13.22 -11.25
CA ASP A 107 10.35 -13.20 -10.90
C ASP A 107 11.14 -14.31 -11.62
N THR A 108 10.62 -15.53 -11.66
CA THR A 108 11.27 -16.66 -12.33
C THR A 108 11.47 -16.37 -13.82
N LEU A 109 10.43 -15.90 -14.50
CA LEU A 109 10.51 -15.54 -15.92
C LEU A 109 11.55 -14.44 -16.14
N ARG A 110 11.50 -13.36 -15.35
CA ARG A 110 12.45 -12.26 -15.44
C ARG A 110 13.89 -12.71 -15.21
N GLN A 111 14.16 -13.52 -14.18
CA GLN A 111 15.51 -14.02 -13.86
C GLN A 111 16.07 -14.88 -14.99
N GLN A 112 15.25 -15.75 -15.58
CA GLN A 112 15.67 -16.60 -16.68
C GLN A 112 15.97 -15.79 -17.94
N ILE A 113 15.14 -14.79 -18.26
CA ILE A 113 15.38 -13.88 -19.38
C ILE A 113 16.70 -13.12 -19.16
N GLN A 114 16.88 -12.53 -17.97
CA GLN A 114 18.12 -11.83 -17.63
C GLN A 114 19.34 -12.73 -17.77
N THR A 115 19.30 -13.94 -17.19
CA THR A 115 20.42 -14.91 -17.22
C THR A 115 20.80 -15.29 -18.65
N GLN A 116 19.81 -15.53 -19.51
CA GLN A 116 20.09 -15.89 -20.91
C GLN A 116 20.63 -14.70 -21.70
N LEU A 117 20.23 -13.46 -21.38
CA LEU A 117 20.76 -12.26 -22.03
C LEU A 117 22.18 -11.92 -21.64
N THR A 118 22.59 -12.19 -20.40
CA THR A 118 23.93 -11.85 -19.91
C THR A 118 24.96 -12.96 -20.13
N GLY A 119 24.54 -14.16 -20.55
CA GLY A 119 25.43 -15.29 -20.85
C GLY A 119 26.16 -15.87 -19.63
N ASN A 120 25.81 -15.46 -18.42
CA ASN A 120 26.40 -15.94 -17.17
C ASN A 120 25.28 -16.27 -16.18
N PRO A 121 25.21 -17.50 -15.64
CA PRO A 121 24.36 -17.78 -14.49
C PRO A 121 24.84 -16.90 -13.33
N GLN A 122 24.07 -15.87 -13.02
CA GLN A 122 24.37 -14.99 -11.90
C GLN A 122 24.14 -15.79 -10.62
N THR A 123 25.22 -16.23 -9.98
CA THR A 123 25.19 -16.76 -8.62
C THR A 123 24.51 -15.72 -7.72
N ALA A 124 23.64 -16.19 -6.82
CA ALA A 124 22.91 -15.35 -5.89
C ALA A 124 23.84 -14.29 -5.25
N VAL A 125 23.47 -13.02 -5.36
CA VAL A 125 24.24 -11.91 -4.80
C VAL A 125 24.17 -12.01 -3.27
N GLU A 126 25.29 -12.36 -2.65
CA GLU A 126 25.53 -12.22 -1.22
C GLU A 126 25.59 -10.72 -0.86
N PRO A 127 25.02 -10.29 0.29
CA PRO A 127 24.97 -8.89 0.66
C PRO A 127 26.38 -8.32 0.88
N ALA A 128 26.67 -7.21 0.20
CA ALA A 128 27.97 -6.54 0.23
C ALA A 128 28.27 -5.94 1.62
N ASN A 129 29.33 -6.46 2.26
CA ASN A 129 30.03 -5.78 3.35
C ASN A 129 30.66 -4.47 2.82
N THR A 130 30.30 -3.34 3.41
CA THR A 130 31.03 -2.08 3.19
C THR A 130 31.39 -1.44 4.53
N SER A 131 32.70 -1.27 4.76
CA SER A 131 33.26 -0.45 5.83
C SER A 131 33.20 1.03 5.45
N PRO A 132 33.01 1.94 6.44
CA PRO A 132 32.72 3.35 6.18
C PRO A 132 33.97 4.16 5.80
N VAL A 133 33.84 4.98 4.76
CA VAL A 133 34.78 6.06 4.42
C VAL A 133 34.28 7.37 5.06
N ALA A 134 35.19 8.13 5.67
CA ALA A 134 34.87 9.36 6.41
C ALA A 134 34.30 10.48 5.50
N PRO A 135 33.35 11.32 5.98
CA PRO A 135 32.73 12.34 5.16
C PRO A 135 33.57 13.63 5.11
N ALA A 136 33.74 14.17 3.90
CA ALA A 136 34.23 15.52 3.68
C ALA A 136 33.15 16.57 3.99
N THR A 137 33.56 17.67 4.61
CA THR A 137 32.71 18.78 5.07
C THR A 137 32.21 19.62 3.88
N VAL A 138 30.89 19.66 3.67
CA VAL A 138 30.23 20.56 2.69
C VAL A 138 29.22 21.44 3.42
N LYS A 139 29.29 22.76 3.17
CA LYS A 139 28.43 23.79 3.78
C LYS A 139 26.95 23.60 3.42
N SER A 140 26.07 23.79 4.41
CA SER A 140 24.60 23.69 4.31
C SER A 140 23.97 24.78 3.43
N PRO A 141 22.96 24.47 2.59
CA PRO A 141 22.16 25.47 1.90
C PRO A 141 20.95 25.93 2.73
N THR A 142 20.59 27.19 2.54
CA THR A 142 19.46 27.93 3.10
C THR A 142 18.11 27.36 2.64
N THR A 143 17.09 27.47 3.50
CA THR A 143 15.69 27.04 3.30
C THR A 143 15.08 27.57 1.99
N SER A 144 14.92 26.70 1.00
CA SER A 144 14.28 26.98 -0.29
C SER A 144 12.77 26.68 -0.24
N ALA A 145 11.98 27.54 -0.86
CA ALA A 145 10.56 27.28 -1.14
C ALA A 145 10.36 25.98 -1.93
N LEU A 146 9.20 25.35 -1.75
CA LEU A 146 8.79 24.14 -2.48
C LEU A 146 8.84 24.37 -3.99
N PRO A 147 9.36 23.41 -4.79
CA PRO A 147 9.32 23.52 -6.24
C PRO A 147 7.86 23.56 -6.72
N THR A 148 7.55 24.36 -7.72
CA THR A 148 6.18 24.55 -8.22
C THR A 148 5.81 23.56 -9.32
N THR A 149 6.76 22.80 -9.86
CA THR A 149 6.51 21.85 -10.95
C THR A 149 7.38 20.60 -10.81
N VAL A 150 6.86 19.44 -11.19
CA VAL A 150 7.64 18.19 -11.25
C VAL A 150 7.38 17.44 -12.56
N VAL A 151 8.31 16.53 -12.90
CA VAL A 151 8.15 15.54 -13.96
C VAL A 151 7.90 14.19 -13.32
N ILE A 152 6.69 13.64 -13.49
CA ILE A 152 6.33 12.30 -12.99
C ILE A 152 6.80 11.27 -14.00
N LEU A 153 7.61 10.33 -13.52
CA LEU A 153 8.27 9.32 -14.37
C LEU A 153 7.48 8.02 -14.43
N TYR A 154 7.06 7.52 -13.27
CA TYR A 154 6.26 6.30 -13.13
C TYR A 154 5.70 6.17 -11.71
N SER A 155 4.67 5.34 -11.56
CA SER A 155 4.04 4.98 -10.28
C SER A 155 4.14 3.48 -10.02
N MET A 156 4.41 3.06 -8.79
CA MET A 156 4.60 1.65 -8.45
C MET A 156 4.13 1.30 -7.03
N GLN A 157 3.65 0.07 -6.84
CA GLN A 157 3.17 -0.40 -5.53
C GLN A 157 4.32 -0.63 -4.53
N SER A 158 5.50 -1.06 -5.00
CA SER A 158 6.66 -1.31 -4.14
C SER A 158 7.37 -0.01 -3.75
N GLN A 159 7.35 0.30 -2.45
CA GLN A 159 8.06 1.45 -1.90
C GLN A 159 9.60 1.31 -1.99
N PRO A 160 10.21 0.15 -1.68
CA PRO A 160 11.65 -0.03 -1.84
C PRO A 160 12.14 0.23 -3.28
N ASN A 161 11.39 -0.25 -4.28
CA ASN A 161 11.75 -0.05 -5.68
C ASN A 161 11.64 1.42 -6.09
N ALA A 162 10.65 2.14 -5.57
CA ALA A 162 10.50 3.56 -5.85
C ALA A 162 11.67 4.37 -5.27
N ILE A 163 12.13 4.00 -4.08
CA ILE A 163 13.28 4.61 -3.41
C ILE A 163 14.57 4.35 -4.19
N ASP A 164 14.83 3.11 -4.60
CA ASP A 164 16.01 2.76 -5.41
C ASP A 164 16.05 3.57 -6.71
N ASN A 165 14.90 3.66 -7.38
CA ASN A 165 14.75 4.43 -8.61
C ASN A 165 14.99 5.93 -8.42
N ALA A 166 14.51 6.53 -7.33
CA ALA A 166 14.83 7.91 -7.00
C ALA A 166 16.33 8.11 -6.73
N GLN A 167 16.97 7.18 -6.01
CA GLN A 167 18.42 7.24 -5.73
C GLN A 167 19.28 7.13 -7.00
N ARG A 168 18.89 6.29 -7.96
CA ARG A 168 19.54 6.18 -9.27
C ARG A 168 19.48 7.49 -10.06
N LEU A 169 18.35 8.19 -10.02
CA LEU A 169 18.20 9.51 -10.66
C LEU A 169 19.06 10.57 -9.97
N ILE A 170 19.12 10.55 -8.64
CA ILE A 170 20.01 11.43 -7.85
C ILE A 170 21.48 11.19 -8.23
N ALA A 171 21.90 9.92 -8.36
CA ALA A 171 23.25 9.58 -8.78
C ALA A 171 23.60 10.09 -10.19
N LYS A 172 22.60 10.28 -11.05
CA LYS A 172 22.74 10.88 -12.40
C LYS A 172 22.61 12.41 -12.41
N GLY A 173 22.52 13.04 -11.24
CA GLY A 173 22.50 14.49 -11.07
C GLY A 173 21.11 15.13 -11.16
N PHE A 174 20.03 14.33 -11.13
CA PHE A 174 18.66 14.85 -11.09
C PHE A 174 18.20 15.09 -9.65
N ASP A 175 17.42 16.13 -9.43
CA ASP A 175 16.73 16.35 -8.15
C ASP A 175 15.45 15.49 -8.10
N ALA A 176 15.62 14.21 -7.78
CA ALA A 176 14.55 13.22 -7.78
C ALA A 176 14.05 12.90 -6.36
N SER A 177 12.77 12.54 -6.24
CA SER A 177 12.13 12.17 -4.98
C SER A 177 11.00 11.17 -5.19
N VAL A 178 10.66 10.44 -4.12
CA VAL A 178 9.48 9.57 -4.08
C VAL A 178 8.34 10.31 -3.41
N TYR A 179 7.23 10.42 -4.13
CA TYR A 179 5.98 11.00 -3.69
C TYR A 179 4.97 9.88 -3.47
N TRP A 180 3.97 10.13 -2.62
CA TRP A 180 2.89 9.18 -2.42
C TRP A 180 1.69 9.59 -3.28
N GLY A 181 1.24 8.67 -4.12
CA GLY A 181 0.07 8.83 -4.97
C GLY A 181 -1.19 8.29 -4.31
N THR A 182 -2.34 8.73 -4.81
CA THR A 182 -3.62 8.10 -4.48
C THR A 182 -3.59 6.61 -4.90
N ASN A 183 -4.12 5.71 -4.07
CA ASN A 183 -4.17 4.25 -4.29
C ASN A 183 -2.91 3.44 -3.92
N ASN A 184 -2.16 3.83 -2.87
CA ASN A 184 -0.96 3.12 -2.39
C ASN A 184 0.16 2.99 -3.44
N LEU A 185 0.21 3.91 -4.41
CA LEU A 185 1.26 3.96 -5.42
C LEU A 185 2.34 4.96 -5.00
N ASN A 186 3.59 4.53 -5.06
CA ASN A 186 4.76 5.37 -4.91
C ASN A 186 5.09 5.99 -6.27
N ILE A 187 5.14 7.30 -6.35
CA ILE A 187 5.41 8.08 -7.56
C ILE A 187 6.87 8.54 -7.52
N VAL A 188 7.66 8.21 -8.52
CA VAL A 188 9.01 8.75 -8.67
C VAL A 188 8.95 9.97 -9.59
N ALA A 189 9.44 11.12 -9.11
CA ALA A 189 9.42 12.35 -9.89
C ALA A 189 10.68 13.20 -9.71
N VAL A 190 10.99 14.00 -10.74
CA VAL A 190 12.11 14.95 -10.77
C VAL A 190 11.56 16.37 -10.66
N THR A 191 12.13 17.19 -9.78
CA THR A 191 11.68 18.57 -9.54
C THR A 191 12.13 19.51 -10.65
N ALA A 192 11.34 20.55 -10.89
CA ALA A 192 11.66 21.63 -11.80
C ALA A 192 11.19 22.97 -11.22
N SER A 193 11.94 24.04 -11.49
CA SER A 193 11.58 25.39 -11.03
C SER A 193 10.39 26.00 -11.78
N ASN A 194 10.08 25.47 -12.97
CA ASN A 194 8.95 25.90 -13.79
C ASN A 194 8.61 24.87 -14.88
N LYS A 195 7.45 25.05 -15.54
CA LYS A 195 6.96 24.17 -16.62
C LYS A 195 7.91 24.04 -17.82
N SER A 196 8.63 25.09 -18.18
CA SER A 196 9.60 25.04 -19.30
C SER A 196 10.76 24.10 -18.96
N GLN A 197 11.34 24.26 -17.77
CA GLN A 197 12.38 23.37 -17.26
C GLN A 197 11.86 21.94 -17.11
N ALA A 198 10.62 21.75 -16.64
CA ALA A 198 10.02 20.42 -16.51
C ALA A 198 9.87 19.72 -17.88
N ASN A 199 9.47 20.44 -18.92
CA ASN A 199 9.40 19.87 -20.28
C ASN A 199 10.78 19.51 -20.84
N ALA A 200 11.79 20.34 -20.57
CA ALA A 200 13.17 20.07 -20.95
C ALA A 200 13.72 18.83 -20.21
N LEU A 201 13.52 18.75 -18.90
CA LEU A 201 13.89 17.60 -18.07
C LEU A 201 13.16 16.33 -18.51
N ARG A 202 11.86 16.40 -18.79
CA ARG A 202 11.09 15.28 -19.35
C ARG A 202 11.71 14.77 -20.64
N THR A 203 12.02 15.67 -21.58
CA THR A 203 12.63 15.31 -22.86
C THR A 203 14.02 14.71 -22.66
N GLN A 204 14.82 15.28 -21.77
CA GLN A 204 16.14 14.78 -21.41
C GLN A 204 16.06 13.37 -20.79
N LEU A 205 15.15 13.15 -19.84
CA LEU A 205 14.94 11.85 -19.19
C LEU A 205 14.46 10.80 -20.18
N ILE A 206 13.55 11.14 -21.10
CA ILE A 206 13.12 10.24 -22.19
C ILE A 206 14.29 9.90 -23.12
N ASN A 207 15.06 10.90 -23.54
CA ASN A 207 16.20 10.70 -24.46
C ASN A 207 17.32 9.88 -23.82
N GLN A 208 17.49 9.97 -22.49
CA GLN A 208 18.44 9.18 -21.71
C GLN A 208 17.88 7.81 -21.29
N GLY A 209 16.65 7.46 -21.68
CA GLY A 209 16.01 6.19 -21.30
C GLY A 209 15.64 6.08 -19.82
N LEU A 210 15.64 7.18 -19.08
CA LEU A 210 15.32 7.26 -17.65
C LEU A 210 13.82 7.47 -17.37
N ALA A 211 13.04 7.77 -18.40
CA ALA A 211 11.60 7.97 -18.32
C ALA A 211 10.92 7.41 -19.56
N GLN A 212 9.68 6.95 -19.40
CA GLN A 212 8.84 6.52 -20.52
C GLN A 212 8.27 7.73 -21.28
N SER A 213 7.81 7.52 -22.51
CA SER A 213 7.23 8.59 -23.34
C SER A 213 5.94 9.18 -22.76
N ASP A 214 5.27 8.46 -21.86
CA ASP A 214 4.08 8.86 -21.12
C ASP A 214 4.41 9.54 -19.78
N ALA A 215 5.68 9.71 -19.43
CA ALA A 215 6.09 10.63 -18.36
C ALA A 215 5.42 11.98 -18.60
N PHE A 216 4.93 12.64 -17.56
CA PHE A 216 4.17 13.87 -17.72
C PHE A 216 4.59 14.94 -16.72
N VAL A 217 4.41 16.18 -17.14
CA VAL A 217 4.69 17.34 -16.29
C VAL A 217 3.46 17.63 -15.45
N ALA A 218 3.64 17.58 -14.14
CA ALA A 218 2.60 17.92 -13.17
C ALA A 218 2.97 19.24 -12.48
N ASP A 219 1.96 20.08 -12.30
CA ASP A 219 2.06 21.20 -11.36
C ASP A 219 2.06 20.62 -9.93
N ASN A 220 3.00 21.07 -9.10
CA ASN A 220 3.20 20.51 -7.76
C ASN A 220 2.03 20.84 -6.81
N SER A 221 1.12 21.71 -7.20
CA SER A 221 -0.16 21.92 -6.51
C SER A 221 -1.05 20.65 -6.44
N ARG A 222 -0.80 19.63 -7.26
CA ARG A 222 -1.62 18.41 -7.38
C ARG A 222 -1.00 17.14 -6.78
N LEU A 223 0.20 17.22 -6.22
CA LEU A 223 0.89 16.09 -5.61
C LEU A 223 0.88 16.23 -4.09
N GLN A 224 0.59 15.13 -3.38
CA GLN A 224 0.79 15.10 -1.95
C GLN A 224 2.29 15.10 -1.64
N TYR A 225 2.72 16.08 -0.85
CA TYR A 225 4.12 16.24 -0.46
C TYR A 225 4.47 15.31 0.70
N ARG A 226 5.58 14.60 0.54
CA ARG A 226 6.47 14.21 1.65
C ARG A 226 7.79 14.96 1.41
N ILE A 227 7.94 16.14 2.00
CA ILE A 227 9.26 16.78 2.06
C ILE A 227 10.01 16.08 3.18
N PHE A 228 11.03 15.27 2.86
CA PHE A 228 12.04 14.96 3.86
C PHE A 228 12.81 16.26 4.13
N PRO A 229 12.75 16.85 5.34
CA PRO A 229 13.41 18.12 5.59
C PRO A 229 14.92 17.93 5.44
N THR A 230 15.45 18.52 4.36
CA THR A 230 16.83 18.99 4.18
C THR A 230 17.93 18.28 4.96
N GLY A 231 18.66 17.43 4.25
CA GLY A 231 19.99 17.00 4.63
C GLY A 231 20.34 15.74 3.86
N LYS A 232 21.42 15.80 3.08
CA LYS A 232 22.12 14.59 2.63
C LYS A 232 22.37 13.71 3.86
N THR A 233 21.49 12.76 4.07
CA THR A 233 21.78 11.59 4.86
C THR A 233 21.62 10.45 3.87
N SER A 234 22.65 9.59 3.83
CA SER A 234 22.45 8.19 3.42
C SER A 234 21.14 7.71 4.01
N PRO A 235 20.41 6.78 3.35
CA PRO A 235 19.15 6.28 3.88
C PRO A 235 19.37 5.95 5.34
N THR A 236 18.89 6.84 6.21
CA THR A 236 18.31 6.36 7.43
C THR A 236 17.10 5.69 6.81
N THR A 237 17.23 4.39 6.58
CA THR A 237 16.14 3.45 6.74
C THR A 237 15.17 4.15 7.68
N LEU A 238 13.92 4.40 7.26
CA LEU A 238 12.90 4.56 8.29
C LEU A 238 13.09 3.30 9.12
N ILE A 239 13.82 3.40 10.23
CA ILE A 239 13.91 2.35 11.23
C ILE A 239 12.52 2.47 11.82
N SER A 240 11.56 1.89 11.11
CA SER A 240 10.30 1.54 11.66
C SER A 240 10.73 0.57 12.76
N ASN A 241 10.71 1.03 14.01
CA ASN A 241 10.85 0.16 15.18
C ASN A 241 9.66 -0.82 15.28
N PHE A 242 8.98 -1.13 14.17
CA PHE A 242 7.78 -1.94 14.02
C PHE A 242 7.91 -2.89 12.82
N ASP A 243 9.13 -3.16 12.34
CA ASP A 243 9.41 -4.11 11.26
C ASP A 243 8.96 -5.54 11.63
N ASN A 244 9.00 -5.86 12.92
CA ASN A 244 8.54 -7.14 13.47
C ASN A 244 7.07 -7.13 13.91
N SER A 245 6.37 -5.99 13.79
CA SER A 245 4.94 -5.89 14.06
C SER A 245 4.13 -6.22 12.81
N GLY A 246 2.81 -6.39 12.97
CA GLY A 246 1.88 -6.52 11.85
C GLY A 246 0.44 -6.60 12.32
N PHE A 247 -0.53 -6.53 11.40
CA PHE A 247 -1.93 -6.70 11.77
C PHE A 247 -2.37 -8.14 11.59
N ALA A 248 -3.31 -8.58 12.43
CA ALA A 248 -3.92 -9.89 12.40
C ALA A 248 -5.44 -9.76 12.60
N PHE A 249 -6.21 -10.78 12.23
CA PHE A 249 -7.64 -10.83 12.51
C PHE A 249 -7.99 -12.06 13.35
N ALA A 250 -9.06 -11.95 14.12
CA ALA A 250 -9.48 -12.97 15.07
C ALA A 250 -10.42 -14.02 14.46
N ASP A 251 -10.31 -15.25 14.94
CA ASP A 251 -11.20 -16.35 14.56
C ASP A 251 -12.59 -16.26 15.23
N THR A 252 -13.45 -17.25 15.00
CA THR A 252 -14.83 -17.26 15.49
C THR A 252 -14.95 -17.37 17.01
N THR A 253 -13.91 -17.83 17.71
CA THR A 253 -13.87 -17.86 19.18
C THR A 253 -13.21 -16.61 19.76
N GLY A 254 -12.49 -15.85 18.92
CA GLY A 254 -11.72 -14.69 19.34
C GLY A 254 -10.50 -15.04 20.17
N SER A 255 -10.09 -16.31 20.20
CA SER A 255 -8.95 -16.81 20.99
C SER A 255 -7.71 -17.06 20.14
N ARG A 256 -7.84 -16.99 18.82
CA ARG A 256 -6.74 -17.15 17.86
C ARG A 256 -6.69 -15.97 16.92
N LEU A 257 -5.47 -15.58 16.54
CA LEU A 257 -5.22 -14.50 15.58
C LEU A 257 -4.41 -15.03 14.41
N LEU A 258 -4.75 -14.61 13.19
CA LEU A 258 -4.01 -14.94 11.98
C LEU A 258 -3.49 -13.64 11.35
N ALA A 259 -2.17 -13.56 11.12
CA ALA A 259 -1.55 -12.39 10.54
C ALA A 259 -2.05 -12.13 9.11
N LEU A 260 -2.32 -10.85 8.78
CA LEU A 260 -2.76 -10.38 7.46
C LEU A 260 -1.60 -10.23 6.46
N GLY A 261 -0.38 -10.49 6.88
CA GLY A 261 0.84 -10.43 6.08
C GLY A 261 1.97 -11.21 6.73
N GLU A 262 3.07 -11.36 6.00
CA GLU A 262 4.26 -12.04 6.52
C GLU A 262 4.95 -11.19 7.59
N LEU A 263 5.50 -11.86 8.60
CA LEU A 263 6.17 -11.25 9.74
C LEU A 263 7.62 -11.72 9.76
N ASN A 264 8.55 -10.80 10.04
CA ASN A 264 9.98 -11.11 10.02
C ASN A 264 10.41 -12.03 11.17
N ALA A 265 9.78 -11.89 12.34
CA ALA A 265 10.12 -12.64 13.56
C ALA A 265 8.84 -12.92 14.37
N PRO A 266 7.95 -13.81 13.88
CA PRO A 266 6.65 -14.05 14.51
C PRO A 266 6.78 -14.61 15.92
N ASP A 267 7.83 -15.40 16.19
CA ASP A 267 8.17 -15.97 17.49
C ASP A 267 8.48 -14.92 18.58
N LYS A 268 8.85 -13.70 18.19
CA LYS A 268 9.14 -12.60 19.13
C LYS A 268 7.92 -11.79 19.53
N ILE A 269 6.76 -12.03 18.91
CA ILE A 269 5.53 -11.31 19.22
C ILE A 269 4.94 -11.88 20.50
N THR A 270 4.66 -10.97 21.44
CA THR A 270 4.20 -11.31 22.80
C THR A 270 2.86 -10.67 23.12
N THR A 271 2.46 -9.63 22.38
CA THR A 271 1.27 -8.82 22.68
C THR A 271 0.45 -8.55 21.43
N ALA A 272 -0.88 -8.65 21.56
CA ALA A 272 -1.83 -8.15 20.58
C ALA A 272 -2.60 -6.96 21.16
N LEU A 273 -2.63 -5.84 20.46
CA LEU A 273 -3.49 -4.70 20.75
C LEU A 273 -4.76 -4.80 19.90
N CYS A 274 -5.88 -5.07 20.55
CA CYS A 274 -7.18 -5.27 19.90
C CYS A 274 -8.16 -4.13 20.23
N GLU A 275 -9.39 -4.26 19.71
CA GLU A 275 -10.48 -3.29 19.90
C GLU A 275 -10.73 -3.01 21.39
N GLY A 276 -11.15 -1.77 21.70
CA GLY A 276 -11.45 -1.36 23.07
C GLY A 276 -10.21 -1.09 23.92
N ASN A 277 -9.10 -0.69 23.29
CA ASN A 277 -7.86 -0.32 23.98
C ASN A 277 -7.21 -1.49 24.76
N ARG A 278 -7.45 -2.74 24.34
CA ARG A 278 -7.05 -3.95 25.07
C ARG A 278 -5.72 -4.51 24.58
N LEU A 279 -4.77 -4.66 25.50
CA LEU A 279 -3.53 -5.41 25.29
C LEU A 279 -3.71 -6.85 25.79
N LEU A 280 -3.58 -7.82 24.90
CA LEU A 280 -3.74 -9.24 25.17
C LEU A 280 -2.40 -9.96 25.02
N PRO A 281 -1.99 -10.80 25.98
CA PRO A 281 -0.81 -11.63 25.83
C PRO A 281 -1.06 -12.68 24.74
N VAL A 282 -0.10 -12.84 23.84
CA VAL A 282 -0.17 -13.82 22.76
C VAL A 282 1.11 -14.62 22.64
N SER A 283 1.00 -15.81 22.06
CA SER A 283 2.14 -16.64 21.71
C SER A 283 2.01 -17.13 20.28
N TYR A 284 3.10 -17.08 19.54
CA TYR A 284 3.19 -17.71 18.23
C TYR A 284 3.04 -19.22 18.32
N VAL A 285 2.30 -19.82 17.38
CA VAL A 285 2.12 -21.26 17.29
C VAL A 285 2.93 -21.82 16.12
N GLN A 286 2.58 -21.38 14.92
CA GLN A 286 3.11 -21.89 13.66
C GLN A 286 2.60 -21.07 12.48
N LEU A 287 3.19 -21.31 11.32
CA LEU A 287 2.64 -20.89 10.04
C LEU A 287 1.51 -21.84 9.63
N GLN A 288 0.28 -21.36 9.64
CA GLN A 288 -0.87 -22.13 9.13
C GLN A 288 -0.76 -22.25 7.61
N SER A 289 -0.81 -23.46 7.06
CA SER A 289 -0.63 -23.71 5.63
C SER A 289 -1.81 -23.24 4.76
N GLY A 290 -3.00 -23.10 5.35
CA GLY A 290 -4.26 -22.85 4.63
C GLY A 290 -4.82 -24.11 3.94
N ASN A 291 -6.06 -24.00 3.45
CA ASN A 291 -6.76 -25.02 2.67
C ASN A 291 -7.28 -24.41 1.36
N ASN A 292 -6.50 -24.58 0.28
CA ASN A 292 -6.79 -23.96 -1.02
C ASN A 292 -8.16 -24.33 -1.60
N ASN A 293 -8.71 -25.52 -1.28
CA ASN A 293 -9.99 -25.97 -1.83
C ASN A 293 -11.21 -25.36 -1.11
N ARG A 294 -11.01 -24.77 0.08
CA ARG A 294 -12.08 -24.21 0.92
C ARG A 294 -11.85 -22.74 1.26
N ASN A 295 -10.73 -22.17 0.83
CA ASN A 295 -10.37 -20.79 1.11
C ASN A 295 -11.20 -19.85 0.24
N SER A 296 -12.06 -19.05 0.88
CA SER A 296 -12.85 -18.02 0.20
C SER A 296 -12.05 -16.75 -0.17
N LEU A 297 -10.76 -16.70 0.18
CA LEU A 297 -9.85 -15.56 0.06
C LEU A 297 -10.22 -14.34 0.91
N ARG A 298 -11.27 -14.45 1.73
CA ARG A 298 -11.73 -13.41 2.65
C ARG A 298 -11.07 -13.59 4.01
N ASP A 299 -10.57 -12.50 4.55
CA ASP A 299 -9.99 -12.38 5.90
C ASP A 299 -11.11 -12.21 6.94
N ILE A 300 -11.97 -13.23 7.02
CA ILE A 300 -13.10 -13.30 7.96
C ILE A 300 -12.98 -14.54 8.83
N ALA A 301 -13.53 -14.47 10.04
CA ALA A 301 -13.47 -15.49 11.06
C ALA A 301 -13.97 -16.85 10.56
N GLN A 302 -15.00 -16.86 9.71
CA GLN A 302 -15.55 -18.09 9.12
C GLN A 302 -14.58 -18.78 8.14
N ASN A 303 -13.66 -18.02 7.53
CA ASN A 303 -12.64 -18.53 6.61
C ASN A 303 -11.28 -18.77 7.29
N PHE A 304 -11.12 -18.37 8.55
CA PHE A 304 -9.86 -18.38 9.29
C PHE A 304 -9.06 -19.68 9.15
N ASN A 305 -9.69 -20.84 9.37
CA ASN A 305 -9.01 -22.15 9.32
C ASN A 305 -8.58 -22.58 7.91
N ASN A 306 -9.07 -21.89 6.87
CA ASN A 306 -8.72 -22.18 5.48
C ASN A 306 -7.67 -21.22 4.92
N GLN A 307 -7.31 -20.16 5.66
CA GLN A 307 -6.32 -19.18 5.20
C GLN A 307 -4.91 -19.56 5.60
N ARG A 308 -3.93 -19.14 4.79
CA ARG A 308 -2.52 -19.23 5.15
C ARG A 308 -2.14 -17.99 5.95
N GLY A 309 -1.34 -18.14 7.01
CA GLY A 309 -0.82 -17.02 7.79
C GLY A 309 -0.15 -17.45 9.08
N GLU A 310 0.60 -16.55 9.71
CA GLU A 310 1.21 -16.79 11.02
C GLU A 310 0.12 -16.82 12.09
N LEU A 311 0.03 -17.94 12.81
CA LEU A 311 -1.01 -18.21 13.81
C LEU A 311 -0.52 -17.90 15.22
N PHE A 312 -1.34 -17.16 15.96
CA PHE A 312 -1.12 -16.81 17.36
C PHE A 312 -2.28 -17.27 18.23
N LEU A 313 -1.98 -17.69 19.46
CA LEU A 313 -2.97 -17.91 20.51
C LEU A 313 -2.99 -16.72 21.45
N ILE A 314 -4.18 -16.30 21.88
CA ILE A 314 -4.35 -15.39 23.01
C ILE A 314 -4.27 -16.24 24.28
N ALA A 315 -3.26 -15.99 25.11
CA ALA A 315 -2.98 -16.79 26.30
C ALA A 315 -4.03 -16.57 27.40
N GLU A 316 -4.49 -15.33 27.55
CA GLU A 316 -5.48 -14.94 28.56
C GLU A 316 -6.55 -14.02 27.96
N GLY A 317 -7.81 -14.42 28.15
CA GLY A 317 -8.98 -13.72 27.60
C GLY A 317 -9.24 -14.05 26.13
N ASN A 318 -10.01 -13.18 25.48
CA ASN A 318 -10.36 -13.25 24.05
C ASN A 318 -10.66 -11.85 23.50
N THR A 319 -10.73 -11.74 22.18
CA THR A 319 -11.30 -10.58 21.48
C THR A 319 -12.61 -10.96 20.79
N ARG A 320 -13.28 -10.02 20.12
CA ARG A 320 -14.47 -10.35 19.33
C ARG A 320 -14.05 -11.10 18.06
N PRO A 321 -14.91 -11.99 17.53
CA PRO A 321 -14.74 -12.51 16.18
C PRO A 321 -14.59 -11.36 15.20
N ASP A 322 -13.75 -11.53 14.18
CA ASP A 322 -13.49 -10.47 13.20
C ASP A 322 -12.98 -9.17 13.84
N SER A 323 -12.31 -9.21 15.00
CA SER A 323 -11.50 -8.08 15.46
C SER A 323 -10.17 -8.09 14.71
N THR A 324 -9.78 -6.96 14.15
CA THR A 324 -8.38 -6.75 13.72
C THR A 324 -7.56 -6.36 14.94
N CYS A 325 -6.33 -6.84 15.07
CA CYS A 325 -5.42 -6.53 16.16
C CYS A 325 -4.03 -6.20 15.62
N LEU A 326 -3.32 -5.29 16.28
CA LEU A 326 -1.90 -5.02 16.02
C LEU A 326 -1.05 -5.96 16.89
N LEU A 327 -0.24 -6.79 16.24
CA LEU A 327 0.74 -7.66 16.87
C LEU A 327 2.03 -6.89 17.15
N LEU A 328 2.56 -7.03 18.36
CA LEU A 328 3.72 -6.31 18.87
C LEU A 328 4.66 -7.29 19.60
N ASN A 329 5.97 -7.10 19.40
CA ASN A 329 6.97 -7.61 20.34
C ASN A 329 7.16 -6.61 21.51
N ASP A 330 7.97 -6.98 22.50
CA ASP A 330 8.20 -6.16 23.68
C ASP A 330 8.88 -4.81 23.39
N ASN A 331 9.82 -4.77 22.43
CA ASN A 331 10.50 -3.53 22.03
C ASN A 331 9.54 -2.57 21.33
N ASP A 332 8.71 -3.08 20.42
CA ASP A 332 7.71 -2.32 19.68
C ASP A 332 6.67 -1.74 20.65
N LYS A 333 6.22 -2.55 21.63
CA LYS A 333 5.34 -2.11 22.72
C LYS A 333 5.99 -1.03 23.60
N LEU A 334 7.26 -1.19 23.96
CA LEU A 334 8.00 -0.19 24.73
C LEU A 334 8.14 1.13 23.95
N ALA A 335 8.37 1.04 22.63
CA ALA A 335 8.52 2.20 21.75
C ALA A 335 7.23 3.03 21.62
N LEU A 336 6.05 2.40 21.71
CA LEU A 336 4.77 3.11 21.77
C LEU A 336 4.66 4.00 23.02
N GLY A 337 5.28 3.59 24.13
CA GLY A 337 5.26 4.34 25.39
C GLY A 337 3.97 4.12 26.19
N THR A 338 3.45 5.18 26.79
CA THR A 338 2.30 5.10 27.71
C THR A 338 0.99 5.17 26.96
N GLN A 339 0.16 4.15 27.14
CA GLN A 339 -1.21 4.13 26.61
C GLN A 339 -2.05 5.23 27.25
N GLN A 340 -2.75 6.00 26.43
CA GLN A 340 -3.63 7.07 26.89
C GLN A 340 -5.03 6.52 27.18
N PRO A 341 -5.72 7.02 28.23
CA PRO A 341 -7.13 6.77 28.41
C PRO A 341 -7.92 7.28 27.20
N ILE A 342 -8.85 6.47 26.70
CA ILE A 342 -9.74 6.85 25.60
C ILE A 342 -11.18 6.72 26.07
N MET A 343 -11.96 7.74 25.79
CA MET A 343 -13.40 7.72 25.94
C MET A 343 -14.02 8.01 24.58
N MET A 344 -14.66 7.01 23.99
CA MET A 344 -15.30 7.14 22.69
C MET A 344 -16.41 8.20 22.74
N GLY A 345 -16.44 9.04 21.71
CA GLY A 345 -17.54 9.96 21.46
C GLY A 345 -18.74 9.23 20.85
N VAL A 346 -19.83 9.97 20.68
CA VAL A 346 -21.07 9.47 20.02
C VAL A 346 -21.23 10.06 18.61
N TYR A 347 -20.11 10.33 17.93
CA TYR A 347 -20.08 11.01 16.63
C TYR A 347 -20.81 12.36 16.66
N ALA A 348 -20.72 13.06 17.79
CA ALA A 348 -21.33 14.39 17.96
C ALA A 348 -20.63 15.43 17.08
N ASP A 349 -21.33 16.51 16.75
CA ASP A 349 -20.72 17.63 16.04
C ASP A 349 -19.52 18.20 16.81
N CYS A 350 -18.47 18.56 16.07
CA CYS A 350 -17.32 19.24 16.66
C CYS A 350 -17.71 20.59 17.28
N GLU A 351 -17.04 20.95 18.38
CA GLU A 351 -17.18 22.27 18.97
C GLU A 351 -16.80 23.38 17.97
N ARG A 352 -17.50 24.51 18.03
CA ARG A 352 -17.27 25.66 17.12
C ARG A 352 -15.82 26.15 17.14
N ALA A 353 -15.17 26.14 18.30
CA ALA A 353 -13.78 26.55 18.43
C ALA A 353 -12.82 25.60 17.68
N ILE A 354 -13.12 24.29 17.67
CA ILE A 354 -12.35 23.30 16.89
C ILE A 354 -12.54 23.57 15.40
N ILE A 355 -13.78 23.72 14.94
CA ILE A 355 -14.09 24.02 13.54
C ILE A 355 -13.33 25.26 13.07
N GLN A 356 -13.34 26.34 13.85
CA GLN A 356 -12.60 27.57 13.54
C GLN A 356 -11.09 27.33 13.41
N ARG A 357 -10.49 26.62 14.37
CA ARG A 357 -9.05 26.30 14.34
C ARG A 357 -8.69 25.44 13.13
N LEU A 358 -9.49 24.42 12.81
CA LEU A 358 -9.25 23.55 11.66
C LEU A 358 -9.40 24.30 10.34
N THR A 359 -10.45 25.12 10.17
CA THR A 359 -10.65 25.96 8.98
C THR A 359 -9.51 26.95 8.78
N GLN A 360 -9.04 27.58 9.86
CA GLN A 360 -7.88 28.49 9.80
C GLN A 360 -6.59 27.74 9.44
N GLN A 361 -6.35 26.56 10.02
CA GLN A 361 -5.14 25.78 9.75
C GLN A 361 -5.10 25.25 8.31
N ARG A 362 -6.25 24.85 7.76
CA ARG A 362 -6.35 24.29 6.40
C ARG A 362 -6.69 25.32 5.32
N GLN A 363 -6.99 26.56 5.72
CA GLN A 363 -7.47 27.62 4.81
C GLN A 363 -8.64 27.14 3.94
N ARG A 364 -9.52 26.33 4.54
CA ARG A 364 -10.60 25.62 3.86
C ARG A 364 -11.76 25.43 4.82
N ALA A 365 -12.96 25.86 4.40
CA ALA A 365 -14.15 25.71 5.20
C ALA A 365 -14.50 24.23 5.41
N ILE A 366 -15.09 23.92 6.56
CA ILE A 366 -15.54 22.57 6.92
C ILE A 366 -16.99 22.39 6.46
N ASN A 367 -17.28 21.29 5.77
CA ASN A 367 -18.63 20.87 5.44
C ASN A 367 -19.29 20.19 6.66
N GLN A 368 -18.59 19.24 7.26
CA GLN A 368 -19.03 18.47 8.42
C GLN A 368 -17.83 18.10 9.31
N CYS A 369 -18.04 17.99 10.62
CA CYS A 369 -16.99 17.58 11.56
C CYS A 369 -17.59 16.80 12.73
N TRP A 370 -17.01 15.63 13.01
CA TRP A 370 -17.48 14.68 14.02
C TRP A 370 -16.41 14.43 15.08
N HIS A 371 -16.81 14.46 16.34
CA HIS A 371 -16.00 14.05 17.47
C HIS A 371 -16.05 12.54 17.65
N LEU A 372 -14.89 11.89 17.53
CA LEU A 372 -14.77 10.43 17.62
C LEU A 372 -14.37 9.95 19.00
N ALA A 373 -13.47 10.66 19.69
CA ALA A 373 -12.98 10.25 20.99
C ALA A 373 -12.34 11.40 21.77
N ASN A 374 -12.40 11.32 23.09
CA ASN A 374 -11.52 12.06 23.99
C ASN A 374 -10.29 11.19 24.33
N VAL A 375 -9.12 11.82 24.40
CA VAL A 375 -7.82 11.19 24.65
C VAL A 375 -7.14 11.89 25.82
N GLY A 376 -6.89 11.15 26.89
CA GLY A 376 -6.34 11.69 28.12
C GLY A 376 -7.20 12.83 28.68
N LYS A 377 -6.57 13.89 29.21
CA LYS A 377 -7.29 15.02 29.83
C LYS A 377 -7.77 16.07 28.83
N ASN A 378 -6.96 16.36 27.80
CA ASN A 378 -7.13 17.54 26.93
C ASN A 378 -7.04 17.20 25.43
N GLY A 379 -6.90 15.93 25.07
CA GLY A 379 -6.80 15.49 23.69
C GLY A 379 -8.15 15.05 23.15
N GLN A 380 -8.35 15.19 21.85
CA GLN A 380 -9.54 14.72 21.14
C GLN A 380 -9.13 14.16 19.78
N ILE A 381 -9.84 13.15 19.31
CA ILE A 381 -9.80 12.70 17.92
C ILE A 381 -11.09 13.15 17.26
N VAL A 382 -10.96 13.87 16.16
CA VAL A 382 -12.08 14.33 15.35
C VAL A 382 -11.86 13.92 13.90
N VAL A 383 -12.94 13.86 13.14
CA VAL A 383 -12.93 13.70 11.69
C VAL A 383 -13.60 14.92 11.08
N ALA A 384 -13.01 15.48 10.02
CA ALA A 384 -13.58 16.62 9.33
C ALA A 384 -13.61 16.37 7.82
N GLU A 385 -14.77 16.60 7.21
CA GLU A 385 -14.93 16.74 5.77
C GLU A 385 -14.85 18.23 5.40
N PHE A 386 -13.93 18.60 4.52
CA PHE A 386 -13.73 19.97 4.10
C PHE A 386 -14.50 20.27 2.81
N GLN A 387 -15.02 21.48 2.67
CA GLN A 387 -15.75 21.93 1.49
C GLN A 387 -14.95 21.69 0.22
N ARG A 388 -15.56 21.07 -0.80
CA ARG A 388 -14.94 20.84 -2.11
C ARG A 388 -14.32 22.12 -2.70
N GLN A 389 -13.12 22.00 -3.27
CA GLN A 389 -12.48 23.07 -4.05
C GLN A 389 -12.21 22.55 -5.46
N ASN A 390 -12.91 23.08 -6.46
CA ASN A 390 -12.83 22.58 -7.84
C ASN A 390 -13.11 21.07 -7.94
N ASN A 391 -12.10 20.25 -8.25
CA ASN A 391 -12.23 18.79 -8.28
C ASN A 391 -11.65 18.11 -7.04
N GLU A 392 -11.14 18.87 -6.08
CA GLU A 392 -10.39 18.36 -4.95
C GLU A 392 -11.31 18.19 -3.73
N MET A 393 -11.33 16.98 -3.22
CA MET A 393 -12.02 16.56 -2.01
C MET A 393 -10.99 16.34 -0.92
N LEU A 394 -11.29 16.77 0.30
CA LEU A 394 -10.42 16.59 1.45
C LEU A 394 -11.29 16.19 2.64
N ALA A 395 -10.91 15.07 3.26
CA ALA A 395 -11.33 14.73 4.60
C ALA A 395 -10.08 14.47 5.44
N SER A 396 -10.17 14.59 6.75
CA SER A 396 -9.04 14.32 7.62
C SER A 396 -9.51 13.69 8.92
N ILE A 397 -8.72 12.78 9.47
CA ILE A 397 -8.76 12.48 10.90
C ILE A 397 -7.69 13.31 11.60
N ILE A 398 -8.05 13.95 12.72
CA ILE A 398 -7.24 14.95 13.39
C ILE A 398 -7.17 14.65 14.88
N TYR A 399 -5.96 14.61 15.44
CA TYR A 399 -5.76 14.78 16.86
C TYR A 399 -5.70 16.26 17.22
N VAL A 400 -6.57 16.67 18.12
CA VAL A 400 -6.72 18.05 18.59
C VAL A 400 -6.32 18.11 20.06
N SER A 401 -5.45 19.06 20.37
CA SER A 401 -5.11 19.43 21.74
C SER A 401 -5.11 20.97 21.86
N PRO A 402 -4.91 21.54 23.07
CA PRO A 402 -4.85 23.00 23.22
C PRO A 402 -3.79 23.65 22.33
N THR A 403 -2.65 22.99 22.13
CA THR A 403 -1.50 23.57 21.42
C THR A 403 -1.27 22.97 20.03
N ASN A 404 -1.67 21.73 19.80
CA ASN A 404 -1.31 20.99 18.59
C ASN A 404 -2.55 20.50 17.82
N LEU A 405 -2.42 20.50 16.50
CA LEU A 405 -3.30 19.82 15.56
C LEU A 405 -2.43 18.87 14.73
N ILE A 406 -2.74 17.58 14.76
CA ILE A 406 -1.99 16.54 14.02
C ILE A 406 -2.96 15.85 13.08
N PHE A 407 -2.68 15.90 11.78
CA PHE A 407 -3.63 15.49 10.75
C PHE A 407 -3.18 14.24 10.02
N GLN A 408 -4.12 13.36 9.71
CA GLN A 408 -4.01 12.38 8.64
C GLN A 408 -5.03 12.77 7.57
N ASP A 409 -4.55 13.29 6.46
CA ASP A 409 -5.38 13.79 5.37
C ASP A 409 -5.71 12.67 4.37
N TYR A 410 -6.96 12.66 3.91
CA TYR A 410 -7.51 11.81 2.86
C TYR A 410 -7.94 12.72 1.70
N LEU A 411 -7.03 12.91 0.75
CA LEU A 411 -7.35 13.62 -0.49
C LEU A 411 -7.99 12.67 -1.50
N ALA A 412 -8.95 13.21 -2.24
CA ALA A 412 -9.62 12.52 -3.33
C ALA A 412 -9.95 13.49 -4.47
N ASN A 413 -10.19 12.93 -5.65
CA ASN A 413 -10.83 13.67 -6.72
C ASN A 413 -12.34 13.44 -6.65
N TYR A 414 -13.12 14.48 -6.89
CA TYR A 414 -14.57 14.34 -6.96
C TYR A 414 -14.93 13.39 -8.10
N ASN A 415 -15.64 12.32 -7.75
CA ASN A 415 -16.28 11.40 -8.67
C ASN A 415 -17.57 10.93 -8.03
N GLN A 416 -18.72 11.27 -8.64
CA GLN A 416 -20.05 11.04 -8.08
C GLN A 416 -20.26 9.64 -7.47
N SER A 417 -19.61 8.60 -7.98
CA SER A 417 -19.73 7.23 -7.45
C SER A 417 -18.81 6.92 -6.26
N SER A 418 -17.62 7.52 -6.18
CA SER A 418 -16.58 7.14 -5.22
C SER A 418 -15.49 8.22 -5.10
N CYS A 419 -15.35 8.84 -3.93
CA CYS A 419 -14.24 9.75 -3.63
C CYS A 419 -13.12 9.04 -2.87
N TRP A 420 -13.42 8.54 -1.67
CA TRP A 420 -12.44 8.06 -0.70
C TRP A 420 -12.47 6.53 -0.57
N ARG A 421 -13.64 5.92 -0.72
CA ARG A 421 -13.84 4.48 -0.70
C ARG A 421 -14.76 4.07 -1.84
N ILE A 422 -14.58 2.84 -2.32
CA ILE A 422 -15.47 2.22 -3.30
C ILE A 422 -16.91 2.33 -2.77
N ASP A 423 -17.80 2.81 -3.65
CA ASP A 423 -19.23 3.01 -3.41
C ASP A 423 -19.61 4.02 -2.31
N ASP A 424 -18.70 4.91 -1.91
CA ASP A 424 -19.02 5.93 -0.90
C ASP A 424 -19.90 7.08 -1.45
N SER A 425 -20.18 7.12 -2.76
CA SER A 425 -20.96 8.18 -3.41
C SER A 425 -20.44 9.61 -3.11
N CYS A 426 -19.13 9.74 -2.89
CA CYS A 426 -18.47 10.96 -2.41
C CYS A 426 -19.05 11.52 -1.09
N LYS A 427 -19.55 10.65 -0.21
CA LYS A 427 -19.97 11.01 1.14
C LYS A 427 -18.99 10.44 2.14
N PHE A 428 -18.43 11.31 2.96
CA PHE A 428 -17.52 10.86 3.99
C PHE A 428 -18.31 10.27 5.16
N ASP A 429 -18.10 8.99 5.45
CA ASP A 429 -18.75 8.31 6.58
C ASP A 429 -17.78 8.21 7.78
N PRO A 430 -17.99 8.98 8.87
CA PRO A 430 -17.18 8.85 10.06
C PRO A 430 -17.39 7.51 10.79
N GLY A 431 -18.53 6.85 10.58
CA GLY A 431 -18.90 5.59 11.25
C GLY A 431 -17.99 4.41 10.89
N GLY A 432 -17.28 4.51 9.75
CA GLY A 432 -16.26 3.53 9.39
C GLY A 432 -14.97 3.63 10.21
N PHE A 433 -14.71 4.71 10.94
CA PHE A 433 -13.48 4.88 11.72
C PHE A 433 -13.62 4.30 13.12
N HIS A 434 -12.70 3.42 13.49
CA HIS A 434 -12.60 2.84 14.82
C HIS A 434 -11.26 3.19 15.45
N ILE A 435 -11.30 3.95 16.55
CA ILE A 435 -10.11 4.32 17.31
C ILE A 435 -9.80 3.19 18.29
N TYR A 436 -8.68 2.51 18.08
CA TYR A 436 -8.28 1.37 18.90
C TYR A 436 -7.52 1.80 20.13
N SER A 437 -6.50 2.64 19.93
CA SER A 437 -5.63 3.11 20.99
C SER A 437 -4.85 4.35 20.58
N VAL A 438 -4.42 5.11 21.58
CA VAL A 438 -3.49 6.23 21.44
C VAL A 438 -2.40 6.02 22.48
N PHE A 439 -1.14 6.13 22.06
CA PHE A 439 0.01 6.07 22.96
C PHE A 439 0.80 7.36 22.89
N GLN A 440 1.48 7.67 23.99
CA GLN A 440 2.40 8.78 24.09
C GLN A 440 3.75 8.25 24.56
N SER A 441 4.78 8.38 23.73
CA SER A 441 6.17 8.20 24.11
C SER A 441 6.85 9.56 24.32
N ALA A 442 8.12 9.54 24.74
CA ALA A 442 8.93 10.75 24.80
C ALA A 442 9.18 11.36 23.41
N GLN A 443 9.08 10.56 22.34
CA GLN A 443 9.40 10.97 20.98
C GLN A 443 8.17 11.37 20.17
N ALA A 444 7.01 10.73 20.38
CA ALA A 444 5.84 10.96 19.55
C ALA A 444 4.53 10.49 20.20
N LEU A 445 3.43 10.99 19.67
CA LEU A 445 2.10 10.42 19.84
C LEU A 445 1.86 9.37 18.76
N TYR A 446 1.28 8.23 19.12
CA TYR A 446 0.91 7.17 18.19
C TYR A 446 -0.60 6.95 18.22
N LEU A 447 -1.20 6.77 17.05
CA LEU A 447 -2.63 6.49 16.89
C LEU A 447 -2.79 5.16 16.16
N ILE A 448 -3.51 4.23 16.77
CA ILE A 448 -3.91 2.98 16.14
C ILE A 448 -5.40 3.09 15.83
N LEU A 449 -5.74 2.89 14.56
CA LEU A 449 -7.12 2.96 14.10
C LEU A 449 -7.36 1.97 12.98
N THR A 450 -8.63 1.63 12.80
CA THR A 450 -9.11 1.01 11.58
C THR A 450 -10.13 1.89 10.87
N TRP A 451 -10.23 1.70 9.56
CA TRP A 451 -11.23 2.35 8.73
C TRP A 451 -11.91 1.29 7.88
N ASP A 452 -13.21 1.14 8.05
CA ASP A 452 -14.04 0.20 7.31
C ASP A 452 -14.42 0.76 5.95
N GLY A 453 -14.76 -0.13 5.05
CA GLY A 453 -15.27 0.15 3.72
C GLY A 453 -16.07 -1.05 3.26
N ALA A 454 -16.76 -0.92 2.12
CA ALA A 454 -17.59 -2.00 1.59
C ALA A 454 -16.80 -3.31 1.41
N GLU A 455 -15.57 -3.22 0.93
CA GLU A 455 -14.76 -4.39 0.58
C GLU A 455 -13.84 -4.91 1.69
N GLY A 456 -13.62 -4.12 2.73
CA GLY A 456 -12.60 -4.45 3.72
C GLY A 456 -12.26 -3.29 4.65
N GLN A 457 -11.26 -3.54 5.50
CA GLN A 457 -10.80 -2.63 6.53
C GLN A 457 -9.33 -2.28 6.33
N ASN A 458 -9.03 -0.99 6.30
CA ASN A 458 -7.66 -0.51 6.47
C ASN A 458 -7.34 -0.48 7.96
N ALA A 459 -6.21 -1.05 8.35
CA ALA A 459 -5.69 -0.97 9.71
C ALA A 459 -4.36 -0.20 9.70
N MET A 460 -4.19 0.75 10.61
CA MET A 460 -3.07 1.68 10.58
C MET A 460 -2.50 1.92 11.99
N LEU A 461 -1.18 1.85 12.10
CA LEU A 461 -0.41 2.44 13.19
C LEU A 461 0.22 3.71 12.63
N LEU A 462 -0.21 4.84 13.17
CA LEU A 462 0.22 6.17 12.80
C LEU A 462 1.12 6.75 13.89
N LYS A 463 2.17 7.46 13.50
CA LYS A 463 3.07 8.21 14.37
C LYS A 463 2.97 9.69 14.05
N ALA A 464 2.77 10.50 15.07
CA ALA A 464 2.83 11.95 14.94
C ALA A 464 4.26 12.39 14.60
N SER A 465 4.39 13.18 13.56
CA SER A 465 5.62 13.79 13.09
C SER A 465 5.26 15.20 12.62
N ASN A 466 5.73 16.21 13.36
CA ASN A 466 5.29 17.60 13.18
C ASN A 466 3.76 17.72 13.32
N ALA A 467 3.10 18.36 12.34
CA ALA A 467 1.65 18.54 12.30
C ALA A 467 0.90 17.43 11.54
N LEU A 468 1.57 16.31 11.24
CA LEU A 468 1.01 15.21 10.45
C LEU A 468 1.15 13.87 11.18
N PHE A 469 0.22 12.97 10.89
CA PHE A 469 0.38 11.56 11.14
C PHE A 469 1.09 10.91 9.97
N GLU A 470 2.07 10.06 10.27
CA GLU A 470 2.76 9.21 9.31
C GLU A 470 2.44 7.76 9.62
N ALA A 471 2.03 7.00 8.61
CA ALA A 471 1.87 5.57 8.77
C ALA A 471 3.23 4.89 8.96
N VAL A 472 3.39 4.20 10.09
CA VAL A 472 4.57 3.38 10.38
C VAL A 472 4.28 1.89 10.19
N LYS A 473 3.00 1.48 10.30
CA LYS A 473 2.55 0.15 9.91
C LYS A 473 1.14 0.22 9.34
N GLN A 474 0.86 -0.61 8.35
CA GLN A 474 -0.47 -0.75 7.77
C GLN A 474 -0.80 -2.22 7.52
N GLY A 475 -2.09 -2.52 7.47
CA GLY A 475 -2.63 -3.81 7.08
C GLY A 475 -3.97 -3.61 6.38
N TYR A 476 -4.40 -4.60 5.61
CA TYR A 476 -5.71 -4.61 4.99
C TYR A 476 -6.38 -5.95 5.26
N ARG A 477 -7.62 -5.90 5.73
CA ARG A 477 -8.48 -7.07 5.94
C ARG A 477 -9.58 -7.08 4.90
N TYR A 478 -9.58 -8.05 4.00
CA TYR A 478 -10.55 -8.14 2.92
C TYR A 478 -11.77 -9.00 3.29
N TRP A 479 -12.98 -8.54 3.00
CA TRP A 479 -14.20 -9.33 3.23
C TRP A 479 -15.24 -9.27 2.10
N ALA A 480 -15.01 -8.45 1.06
CA ALA A 480 -15.91 -8.35 -0.08
C ALA A 480 -16.06 -9.68 -0.84
N GLN A 481 -17.09 -9.75 -1.69
CA GLN A 481 -17.28 -10.79 -2.69
C GLN A 481 -17.60 -10.16 -4.03
#